data_AF-K9HG17-F1
#
_entry.id   AF-K9HG17-F1
#
_cell.length_a   1.000
_cell.length_b   1.000
_cell.length_c   1.000
_cell.angle_alpha   90.00
_cell.angle_beta   90.00
_cell.angle_gamma   90.00
#
_symmetry.space_group_name_H-M   'P 1'
#
loop_
_entity.id
_entity.type
_entity.pdbx_description
1 polymer ?
#
loop_
_entity_poly.entity_id
_entity_poly.type
_entity_poly.pdbx_seq_one_letter_code
_entity_poly.pdbx_strand_id
1 'polypeptide(L)'
;MKDRDVMSIDDDQQQQKGDPLAQCILDLCAAKGSIRPEDAAQAYFEEHRRPKDTDEGWRRYMVPTKQQIVALARQGKVEIVRKGVVQDPEDFKGLVRIRLPQG
;
A
#
# COMPACT_ATOMS: atom_id res chain seq x y z
N MET A 1 -35.08 21.62 -26.07
CA MET A 1 -34.31 20.58 -26.81
C MET A 1 -32.91 21.11 -27.06
N LYS A 2 -31.79 20.38 -27.10
CA LYS A 2 -31.36 19.03 -26.65
C LYS A 2 -29.83 18.98 -26.94
N ASP A 3 -28.90 18.39 -26.18
CA ASP A 3 -28.86 17.86 -24.80
C ASP A 3 -27.54 18.39 -24.12
N ARG A 4 -27.17 18.03 -22.87
CA ARG A 4 -26.07 17.10 -22.45
C ARG A 4 -24.80 17.07 -23.34
N ASP A 5 -23.57 17.03 -22.82
CA ASP A 5 -23.11 16.26 -21.65
C ASP A 5 -22.00 16.94 -20.80
N VAL A 6 -22.15 16.74 -19.48
CA VAL A 6 -21.16 16.34 -18.47
C VAL A 6 -19.82 17.08 -18.35
N MET A 7 -19.68 17.73 -17.19
CA MET A 7 -18.43 18.16 -16.59
C MET A 7 -17.71 16.92 -16.03
N SER A 8 -16.53 16.57 -16.55
CA SER A 8 -15.68 15.53 -15.93
C SER A 8 -14.98 16.12 -14.71
N ILE A 9 -15.49 15.83 -13.51
CA ILE A 9 -15.01 16.37 -12.23
C ILE A 9 -14.31 15.30 -11.37
N ASP A 10 -14.22 14.08 -11.88
CA ASP A 10 -13.99 12.86 -11.10
C ASP A 10 -12.50 12.51 -10.87
N ASP A 11 -11.57 13.20 -11.56
CA ASP A 11 -10.12 12.90 -11.48
C ASP A 11 -9.42 13.67 -10.33
N ASP A 12 -9.87 14.89 -10.03
CA ASP A 12 -9.19 15.81 -9.07
C ASP A 12 -9.37 15.43 -7.59
N GLN A 13 -10.47 14.73 -7.26
CA GLN A 13 -10.86 14.47 -5.87
C GLN A 13 -10.07 13.35 -5.17
N GLN A 14 -9.21 12.61 -5.89
CA GLN A 14 -8.33 11.60 -5.28
C GLN A 14 -7.04 12.22 -4.70
N GLN A 15 -6.68 13.46 -5.09
CA GLN A 15 -5.36 14.02 -4.84
C GLN A 15 -5.15 14.59 -3.42
N GLN A 16 -6.22 14.72 -2.62
CA GLN A 16 -6.16 15.32 -1.26
C GLN A 16 -6.16 14.30 -0.11
N LYS A 17 -6.29 13.00 -0.40
CA LYS A 17 -6.02 11.92 0.56
C LYS A 17 -4.56 11.47 0.40
N GLY A 18 -3.93 11.00 1.48
CA GLY A 18 -2.55 10.51 1.43
C GLY A 18 -2.37 9.36 0.43
N ASP A 19 -1.11 9.08 0.03
CA ASP A 19 -0.77 8.07 -0.99
C ASP A 19 -1.63 6.79 -0.85
N PRO A 20 -2.38 6.39 -1.90
CA PRO A 20 -3.37 5.33 -1.80
C PRO A 20 -2.73 3.95 -1.51
N LEU A 21 -1.47 3.75 -1.88
CA LEU A 21 -0.72 2.54 -1.54
C LEU A 21 -0.33 2.56 -0.05
N ALA A 22 0.01 3.71 0.51
CA ALA A 22 0.23 3.87 1.95
C ALA A 22 -1.05 3.62 2.75
N GLN A 23 -2.21 4.10 2.27
CA GLN A 23 -3.51 3.81 2.87
C GLN A 23 -3.83 2.30 2.82
N CYS A 24 -3.65 1.66 1.67
CA CYS A 24 -3.82 0.21 1.49
C CYS A 24 -2.98 -0.61 2.47
N ILE A 25 -1.72 -0.22 2.71
CA ILE A 25 -0.84 -0.87 3.71
C ILE A 25 -1.44 -0.78 5.13
N LEU A 26 -1.94 0.39 5.53
CA LEU A 26 -2.53 0.61 6.85
C LEU A 26 -3.82 -0.19 7.03
N ASP A 27 -4.71 -0.18 6.05
CA ASP A 27 -6.00 -0.89 6.08
C ASP A 27 -5.79 -2.41 6.13
N LEU A 28 -4.81 -2.94 5.39
CA LEU A 28 -4.42 -4.35 5.46
C LEU A 28 -3.80 -4.72 6.80
N CYS A 29 -3.00 -3.83 7.42
CA CYS A 29 -2.48 -4.06 8.76
C CYS A 29 -3.60 -4.04 9.81
N ALA A 30 -4.61 -3.16 9.67
CA ALA A 30 -5.77 -3.13 10.54
C ALA A 30 -6.63 -4.41 10.39
N ALA A 31 -6.89 -4.85 9.15
CA ALA A 31 -7.76 -6.00 8.86
C ALA A 31 -7.11 -7.37 9.17
N LYS A 32 -5.80 -7.52 8.92
CA LYS A 32 -5.08 -8.80 9.08
C LYS A 32 -4.15 -8.84 10.31
N GLY A 33 -4.03 -7.73 11.05
CA GLY A 33 -3.10 -7.55 12.17
C GLY A 33 -1.64 -7.40 11.75
N SER A 34 -1.13 -8.30 10.89
CA SER A 34 0.23 -8.21 10.36
C SER A 34 0.45 -8.98 9.05
N ILE A 35 1.05 -8.31 8.07
CA ILE A 35 1.11 -8.70 6.65
C ILE A 35 2.55 -8.76 6.13
N ARG A 36 2.80 -9.37 4.96
CA ARG A 36 4.07 -9.22 4.21
C ARG A 36 4.01 -8.01 3.28
N PRO A 37 5.16 -7.47 2.83
CA PRO A 37 5.20 -6.48 1.76
C PRO A 37 4.52 -6.95 0.46
N GLU A 38 4.67 -8.23 0.10
CA GLU A 38 3.96 -8.81 -1.05
C GLU A 38 2.44 -8.76 -0.90
N ASP A 39 1.90 -9.04 0.30
CA ASP A 39 0.45 -9.04 0.55
C ASP A 39 -0.16 -7.64 0.24
N ALA A 40 0.58 -6.56 0.51
CA ALA A 40 0.16 -5.19 0.20
C ALA A 40 0.30 -4.86 -1.30
N ALA A 41 1.42 -5.24 -1.92
CA ALA A 41 1.62 -5.03 -3.37
C ALA A 41 0.60 -5.80 -4.22
N GLN A 42 0.23 -7.02 -3.81
CA GLN A 42 -0.77 -7.85 -4.46
C GLN A 42 -2.19 -7.31 -4.29
N ALA A 43 -2.58 -6.91 -3.07
CA ALA A 43 -3.90 -6.33 -2.81
C ALA A 43 -4.12 -5.03 -3.60
N TYR A 44 -3.15 -4.12 -3.55
CA TYR A 44 -3.21 -2.87 -4.33
C TYR A 44 -3.25 -3.15 -5.85
N PHE A 45 -2.48 -4.13 -6.33
CA PHE A 45 -2.52 -4.52 -7.73
C PHE A 45 -3.88 -5.09 -8.14
N GLU A 46 -4.50 -5.96 -7.35
CA GLU A 46 -5.79 -6.56 -7.70
C GLU A 46 -6.90 -5.50 -7.78
N GLU A 47 -6.91 -4.52 -6.87
CA GLU A 47 -7.82 -3.37 -6.90
C GLU A 47 -7.65 -2.50 -8.17
N HIS A 48 -6.43 -2.43 -8.70
CA HIS A 48 -6.09 -1.63 -9.89
C HIS A 48 -5.86 -2.47 -11.16
N ARG A 49 -6.22 -3.77 -11.13
CA ARG A 49 -5.89 -4.73 -12.20
C ARG A 49 -6.70 -4.46 -13.45
N ARG A 50 -6.02 -4.32 -14.59
CA ARG A 50 -6.67 -4.16 -15.90
C ARG A 50 -6.81 -5.53 -16.58
N PRO A 51 -7.78 -5.74 -17.49
CA PRO A 51 -7.97 -7.03 -18.19
C PRO A 51 -6.76 -7.55 -18.99
N LYS A 52 -5.72 -6.72 -19.18
CA LYS A 52 -4.48 -7.05 -19.90
C LYS A 52 -3.25 -7.22 -18.98
N ASP A 53 -3.39 -6.94 -17.67
CA ASP A 53 -2.30 -7.15 -16.72
C ASP A 53 -2.18 -8.65 -16.39
N THR A 54 -0.96 -9.16 -16.26
CA THR A 54 -0.71 -10.56 -15.87
C THR A 54 -0.79 -10.73 -14.36
N ASP A 55 -0.96 -11.97 -13.87
CA ASP A 55 -0.99 -12.27 -12.43
C ASP A 55 0.33 -11.95 -11.69
N GLU A 56 1.41 -11.65 -12.40
CA GLU A 56 2.68 -11.17 -11.84
C GLU A 56 2.82 -9.63 -11.87
N GLY A 57 1.81 -8.91 -12.35
CA GLY A 57 1.80 -7.45 -12.48
C GLY A 57 2.05 -6.70 -11.17
N TRP A 58 1.69 -7.29 -10.03
CA TRP A 58 1.99 -6.78 -8.69
C TRP A 58 3.48 -6.53 -8.43
N ARG A 59 4.39 -7.23 -9.12
CA ARG A 59 5.85 -7.06 -8.95
C ARG A 59 6.29 -5.62 -9.23
N ARG A 60 5.61 -4.89 -10.13
CA ARG A 60 5.91 -3.46 -10.40
C ARG A 60 5.66 -2.56 -9.19
N TYR A 61 4.74 -2.95 -8.30
CA TYR A 61 4.43 -2.21 -7.07
C TYR A 61 5.34 -2.55 -5.90
N MET A 62 6.17 -3.62 -5.96
CA MET A 62 7.06 -3.99 -4.85
C MET A 62 8.03 -2.88 -4.41
N VAL A 63 8.52 -2.05 -5.35
CA VAL A 63 9.40 -0.91 -5.04
C VAL A 63 8.64 0.22 -4.34
N PRO A 64 7.54 0.78 -4.89
CA PRO A 64 6.78 1.81 -4.18
C PRO A 64 6.14 1.30 -2.89
N THR A 65 5.70 0.04 -2.81
CA THR A 65 5.19 -0.55 -1.55
C THR A 65 6.26 -0.53 -0.46
N LYS A 66 7.51 -0.89 -0.79
CA LYS A 66 8.63 -0.78 0.17
C LYS A 66 8.88 0.68 0.56
N GLN A 67 8.90 1.61 -0.38
CA GLN A 67 9.09 3.03 -0.08
C GLN A 67 8.00 3.58 0.86
N GLN A 68 6.74 3.21 0.65
CA GLN A 68 5.65 3.61 1.55
C GLN A 68 5.72 2.91 2.92
N ILE A 69 6.13 1.64 2.99
CA ILE A 69 6.44 0.96 4.26
C ILE A 69 7.52 1.72 5.05
N VAL A 70 8.64 2.09 4.39
CA VAL A 70 9.72 2.88 5.02
C VAL A 70 9.17 4.23 5.53
N ALA A 71 8.40 4.93 4.70
CA ALA A 71 7.85 6.24 5.03
C ALA A 71 6.85 6.18 6.19
N LEU A 72 5.97 5.18 6.23
CA LEU A 72 5.03 4.93 7.32
C LEU A 72 5.74 4.53 8.62
N ALA A 73 6.79 3.72 8.53
CA ALA A 73 7.58 3.30 9.69
C ALA A 73 8.37 4.47 10.30
N ARG A 74 8.99 5.31 9.46
CA ARG A 74 9.62 6.59 9.89
C ARG A 74 8.61 7.56 10.52
N GLN A 75 7.33 7.49 10.14
CA GLN A 75 6.23 8.24 10.76
C GLN A 75 5.67 7.59 12.03
N GLY A 76 6.18 6.43 12.46
CA GLY A 76 5.63 5.66 13.59
C GLY A 76 4.24 5.05 13.34
N LYS A 77 3.76 5.01 12.10
CA LYS A 77 2.43 4.49 11.74
C LYS A 77 2.37 2.98 11.53
N VAL A 78 3.52 2.35 11.27
CA VAL A 78 3.68 0.90 11.18
C VAL A 78 5.01 0.47 11.80
N GLU A 79 5.08 -0.77 12.24
CA GLU A 79 6.32 -1.43 12.64
C GLU A 79 6.70 -2.50 11.62
N ILE A 80 8.00 -2.60 11.32
CA ILE A 80 8.58 -3.69 10.53
C ILE A 80 9.17 -4.69 11.50
N VAL A 81 8.65 -5.91 11.52
CA VAL A 81 9.02 -6.97 12.47
C VAL A 81 9.68 -8.13 11.74
N ARG A 82 10.83 -8.59 12.25
CA ARG A 82 11.55 -9.77 11.76
C ARG A 82 11.87 -10.67 12.94
N LYS A 83 11.47 -11.95 12.86
CA LYS A 83 11.64 -12.93 13.95
C LYS A 83 11.13 -12.44 15.33
N GLY A 84 10.08 -11.61 15.35
CA GLY A 84 9.50 -11.03 16.57
C GLY A 84 10.16 -9.74 17.07
N VAL A 85 11.26 -9.30 16.47
CA VAL A 85 11.96 -8.06 16.84
C VAL A 85 11.62 -6.96 15.83
N VAL A 86 11.33 -5.74 16.31
CA VAL A 86 11.19 -4.56 15.44
C VAL A 86 12.55 -4.28 14.79
N GLN A 87 12.55 -3.97 13.50
CA GLN A 87 13.75 -3.70 12.70
C GLN A 87 13.75 -2.26 12.23
N ASP A 88 14.96 -1.75 11.98
CA ASP A 88 15.15 -0.47 11.35
C ASP A 88 14.49 -0.41 9.95
N PRO A 89 13.78 0.68 9.61
CA PRO A 89 13.07 0.79 8.34
C PRO A 89 13.98 0.95 7.11
N GLU A 90 15.29 1.13 7.25
CA GLU A 90 16.20 1.38 6.12
C GLU A 90 16.99 0.14 5.68
N ASP A 91 17.20 -0.84 6.56
CA ASP A 91 17.94 -2.09 6.24
C ASP A 91 17.07 -3.36 6.12
N PHE A 92 15.74 -3.25 6.14
CA PHE A 92 14.89 -4.45 6.09
C PHE A 92 14.97 -5.18 4.73
N LYS A 93 15.50 -6.41 4.76
CA LYS A 93 15.66 -7.29 3.58
C LYS A 93 15.10 -8.70 3.85
N GLY A 94 14.40 -9.23 2.84
CA GLY A 94 13.82 -10.59 2.87
C GLY A 94 12.52 -10.68 3.66
N LEU A 95 12.30 -11.83 4.31
CA LEU A 95 11.08 -12.16 5.05
C LEU A 95 10.92 -11.26 6.29
N VAL A 96 10.08 -10.24 6.16
CA VAL A 96 9.64 -9.35 7.24
C VAL A 96 8.12 -9.27 7.27
N ARG A 97 7.56 -8.83 8.39
CA ARG A 97 6.13 -8.54 8.52
C ARG A 97 5.91 -7.10 8.91
N ILE A 98 4.89 -6.48 8.35
CA ILE A 98 4.42 -5.13 8.69
C ILE A 98 3.24 -5.27 9.63
N ARG A 99 3.10 -4.38 10.60
CA ARG A 99 1.93 -4.30 11.50
C ARG A 99 1.70 -2.86 11.95
N LEU A 100 0.52 -2.59 12.51
CA LEU A 100 0.31 -1.35 13.27
C LEU A 100 1.18 -1.36 14.54
N PRO A 101 1.66 -0.19 15.02
CA PRO A 101 2.43 -0.08 16.26
C PRO A 101 1.61 -0.61 17.45
N GLN A 102 2.27 -1.29 18.38
CA GLN A 102 1.55 -1.95 19.50
C GLN A 102 1.53 -1.16 20.81
N GLY A 103 2.34 -0.10 20.94
CA GLY A 103 2.45 0.72 22.15
C GLY A 103 3.45 0.18 23.17
#